data_AF-A0A4Q3RSW3-F1
#
_entry.id   AF-A0A4Q3RSW3-F1
#
_cell.length_a   1.000
_cell.length_b   1.000
_cell.length_c   1.000
_cell.angle_alpha   90.00
_cell.angle_beta   90.00
_cell.angle_gamma   90.00
#
_symmetry.space_group_name_H-M   'P 1'
#
loop_
_entity.id
_entity.type
_entity.pdbx_description
1 polymer ?
#
loop_
_entity_poly.entity_id
_entity_poly.type
_entity_poly.pdbx_seq_one_letter_code
_entity_poly.pdbx_strand_id
1 'polypeptide(L)'
;MKIKINQHTTIEEVQHKFHVVFPFLKIEFSNFPHQPGEATTRGQWYGSGIHLLEVASKPQPGEIIVQGWQKTGFVEKRFDQLFGLYPQIFRLDEGRWIQSAGTDIFTLDEQNEIGRKLIEKSSGTSHLEAGGLL
;
A
#
# COMPACT_ATOMS: atom_id res chain seq x y z
N MET A 1 10.63 -5.01 -3.43
CA MET A 1 11.33 -3.71 -3.53
C MET A 1 12.03 -3.35 -2.23
N LYS A 2 13.04 -2.48 -2.31
CA LYS A 2 13.76 -1.91 -1.17
C LYS A 2 13.52 -0.40 -1.13
N ILE A 3 13.06 0.11 0.01
CA ILE A 3 12.85 1.54 0.25
C ILE A 3 13.89 2.00 1.27
N LYS A 4 14.70 2.99 0.90
CA LYS A 4 15.57 3.71 1.83
C LYS A 4 14.82 4.94 2.32
N ILE A 5 14.77 5.13 3.63
CA ILE A 5 14.19 6.30 4.28
C ILE A 5 15.33 7.09 4.92
N ASN A 6 15.47 8.35 4.51
CA ASN A 6 16.40 9.31 5.08
C ASN A 6 15.73 10.69 5.19
N GLN A 7 16.48 11.72 5.59
CA GLN A 7 15.93 13.06 5.83
C GLN A 7 15.36 13.75 4.57
N HIS A 8 15.71 13.28 3.38
CA HIS A 8 15.21 13.83 2.11
C HIS A 8 14.10 12.98 1.49
N THR A 9 13.87 11.76 1.98
CA THR A 9 12.85 10.87 1.43
C THR A 9 11.46 11.45 1.69
N THR A 10 10.75 11.80 0.62
CA THR A 10 9.37 12.29 0.69
C THR A 10 8.37 11.14 0.71
N ILE A 11 7.13 11.45 1.10
CA ILE A 11 6.00 10.54 0.97
C ILE A 11 5.80 10.14 -0.49
N GLU A 12 5.82 11.11 -1.41
CA GLU A 12 5.65 10.89 -2.86
C GLU A 12 6.64 9.85 -3.40
N GLU A 13 7.91 9.92 -3.01
CA GLU A 13 8.92 8.97 -3.46
C GLU A 13 8.57 7.52 -3.08
N VAL A 14 8.05 7.32 -1.86
CA VAL A 14 7.65 5.99 -1.38
C VAL A 14 6.37 5.54 -2.06
N GLN A 15 5.40 6.44 -2.22
CA GLN A 15 4.14 6.18 -2.93
C GLN A 15 4.39 5.73 -4.37
N HIS A 16 5.23 6.48 -5.10
CA HIS A 16 5.59 6.17 -6.47
C HIS A 16 6.32 4.83 -6.57
N LYS A 17 7.34 4.61 -5.74
CA LYS A 17 8.08 3.32 -5.72
C LYS A 17 7.18 2.12 -5.43
N PHE A 18 6.24 2.29 -4.50
CA PHE A 18 5.26 1.25 -4.16
C PHE A 18 4.31 0.98 -5.33
N HIS A 19 3.74 2.03 -5.91
CA HIS A 19 2.77 1.93 -7.02
C HIS A 19 3.37 1.34 -8.29
N VAL A 20 4.63 1.67 -8.63
CA VAL A 20 5.33 1.07 -9.78
C VAL A 20 5.41 -0.47 -9.66
N VAL A 21 5.53 -0.99 -8.44
CA VAL A 21 5.64 -2.43 -8.18
C VAL A 21 4.28 -3.09 -8.03
N PHE A 22 3.30 -2.38 -7.48
CA PHE A 22 1.94 -2.83 -7.28
C PHE A 22 0.95 -1.85 -7.93
N PRO A 23 0.72 -1.91 -9.25
CA PRO A 23 -0.04 -0.89 -10.00
C PRO A 23 -1.50 -0.75 -9.59
N PHE A 24 -2.08 -1.75 -8.92
CA PHE A 24 -3.46 -1.72 -8.44
C PHE A 24 -3.54 -1.46 -6.94
N LEU A 25 -2.41 -1.13 -6.32
CA LEU A 25 -2.31 -0.71 -4.94
C LEU A 25 -1.70 0.69 -4.84
N LYS A 26 -2.00 1.36 -3.74
CA LYS A 26 -1.26 2.54 -3.29
C LYS A 26 -1.05 2.50 -1.79
N ILE A 27 -0.12 3.32 -1.32
CA ILE A 27 0.18 3.49 0.10
C ILE A 27 -0.04 4.96 0.46
N GLU A 28 -0.71 5.23 1.56
CA GLU A 28 -0.93 6.58 2.11
C GLU A 28 -0.43 6.61 3.54
N PHE A 29 0.00 7.76 4.05
CA PHE A 29 0.50 7.91 5.42
C PHE A 29 -0.43 8.81 6.23
N SER A 30 -0.80 8.36 7.42
CA SER A 30 -1.70 9.08 8.33
C SER A 30 -0.96 9.64 9.54
N ASN A 31 -1.49 10.72 10.12
CA ASN A 31 -1.04 11.27 11.40
C ASN A 31 -1.60 10.53 12.63
N PHE A 32 -2.39 9.48 12.42
CA PHE A 32 -3.03 8.71 13.49
C PHE A 32 -2.71 7.22 13.33
N PRO A 33 -2.31 6.52 14.40
CA PRO A 33 -2.06 5.09 14.35
C PRO A 33 -3.35 4.28 14.22
N HIS A 34 -3.31 3.21 13.44
CA HIS A 34 -4.34 2.18 13.38
C HIS A 34 -3.75 0.82 13.77
N GLN A 35 -4.59 -0.11 14.23
CA GLN A 35 -4.16 -1.49 14.47
C GLN A 35 -4.21 -2.31 13.17
N PRO A 36 -3.45 -3.42 13.08
CA PRO A 36 -3.63 -4.38 12.00
C PRO A 36 -5.11 -4.82 11.91
N GLY A 37 -5.62 -4.91 10.70
CA GLY A 37 -7.03 -5.20 10.40
C GLY A 37 -7.96 -3.99 10.42
N GLU A 38 -7.54 -2.86 10.99
CA GLU A 38 -8.38 -1.66 11.11
C GLU A 38 -8.22 -0.73 9.91
N ALA A 39 -9.32 -0.08 9.54
CA ALA A 39 -9.27 1.06 8.64
C ALA A 39 -8.82 2.28 9.44
N THR A 40 -8.02 3.14 8.80
CA THR A 40 -7.83 4.52 9.24
C THR A 40 -9.15 5.26 9.10
N THR A 41 -9.89 5.34 10.20
CA THR A 41 -11.20 6.02 10.32
C THR A 41 -11.08 7.40 10.97
N ARG A 42 -9.91 7.73 11.50
CA ARG A 42 -9.59 8.97 12.19
C ARG A 42 -8.24 9.48 11.70
N GLY A 43 -8.02 10.79 11.83
CA GLY A 43 -6.78 11.43 11.41
C GLY A 43 -6.88 12.07 10.02
N GLN A 44 -5.72 12.50 9.53
CA GLN A 44 -5.55 13.15 8.23
C GLN A 44 -4.43 12.45 7.47
N TRP A 45 -4.62 12.32 6.17
CA TRP A 45 -3.57 11.88 5.25
C TRP A 45 -2.55 13.00 5.08
N TYR A 46 -1.28 12.68 5.20
CA TYR A 46 -0.19 13.61 4.92
C TYR A 46 -0.10 13.92 3.42
N GLY A 47 0.24 15.15 3.08
CA GLY A 47 0.52 15.56 1.71
C GLY A 47 1.79 14.91 1.16
N SER A 48 1.82 14.60 -0.14
CA SER A 48 2.89 13.84 -0.78
C SER A 48 4.28 14.51 -0.71
N GLY A 49 4.34 15.85 -0.63
CA GLY A 49 5.59 16.61 -0.54
C GLY A 49 6.28 16.60 0.83
N ILE A 50 5.67 16.01 1.87
CA ILE A 50 6.24 15.97 3.21
C ILE A 50 7.37 14.94 3.29
N HIS A 51 8.46 15.27 4.01
CA HIS A 51 9.53 14.33 4.31
C HIS A 51 9.10 13.33 5.38
N LEU A 52 9.31 12.03 5.14
CA LEU A 52 8.81 10.97 6.02
C LEU A 52 9.34 11.08 7.45
N LEU A 53 10.61 11.45 7.63
CA LEU A 53 11.19 11.58 8.97
C LEU A 53 10.68 12.80 9.76
N GLU A 54 10.00 13.76 9.13
CA GLU A 54 9.38 14.89 9.85
C GLU A 54 8.09 14.49 10.59
N VAL A 55 7.42 13.43 10.11
CA VAL A 55 6.14 12.94 10.66
C VAL A 55 6.29 11.60 11.39
N ALA A 56 7.48 11.02 11.34
CA ALA A 56 7.84 9.78 12.01
C ALA A 56 7.89 9.97 13.53
N SER A 57 7.20 9.13 14.30
CA SER A 57 7.35 9.10 15.77
C SER A 57 8.69 8.49 16.23
N LYS A 58 9.40 7.78 15.34
CA LYS A 58 10.76 7.27 15.54
C LYS A 58 11.65 7.72 14.38
N PRO A 59 12.07 9.00 14.34
CA PRO A 59 12.74 9.58 13.17
C PRO A 59 14.19 9.09 13.06
N GLN A 60 14.37 7.87 12.54
CA GLN A 60 15.68 7.27 12.29
C GLN A 60 15.79 6.85 10.82
N PRO A 61 16.88 7.23 10.12
CA PRO A 61 17.15 6.71 8.79
C PRO A 61 17.26 5.19 8.81
N GLY A 62 16.83 4.55 7.73
CA GLY A 62 16.89 3.11 7.63
C GLY A 62 16.34 2.60 6.32
N GLU A 63 16.12 1.30 6.27
CA GLU A 63 15.68 0.62 5.06
C GLU A 63 14.57 -0.37 5.41
N ILE A 64 13.58 -0.48 4.53
CA ILE A 64 12.53 -1.49 4.59
C ILE A 64 12.49 -2.26 3.28
N ILE A 65 12.41 -3.58 3.41
CA ILE A 65 12.23 -4.50 2.28
C ILE A 65 10.77 -4.91 2.26
N VAL A 66 10.10 -4.57 1.15
CA VAL A 66 8.70 -4.91 0.88
C VAL A 66 8.66 -5.94 -0.23
N GLN A 67 8.04 -7.08 0.01
CA GLN A 67 7.96 -8.20 -0.95
C GLN A 67 6.50 -8.58 -1.16
N GLY A 68 6.19 -9.03 -2.38
CA GLY A 68 4.82 -9.32 -2.80
C GLY A 68 4.10 -10.36 -1.93
N TRP A 69 4.83 -11.37 -1.47
CA TRP A 69 4.32 -12.43 -0.58
C TRP A 69 4.03 -11.97 0.86
N GLN A 70 4.45 -10.76 1.25
CA GLN A 70 4.17 -10.26 2.59
C GLN A 70 2.71 -9.85 2.70
N LYS A 71 2.08 -10.18 3.84
CA LYS A 71 0.74 -9.71 4.17
C LYS A 71 0.70 -8.19 4.25
N THR A 72 -0.39 -7.60 3.77
CA THR A 72 -0.56 -6.15 3.72
C THR A 72 -0.44 -5.52 5.10
N GLY A 73 -1.15 -6.07 6.10
CA GLY A 73 -1.07 -5.57 7.49
C GLY A 73 0.30 -5.78 8.14
N PHE A 74 1.08 -6.76 7.67
CA PHE A 74 2.47 -6.94 8.13
C PHE A 74 3.38 -5.83 7.60
N VAL A 75 3.21 -5.42 6.34
CA VAL A 75 3.96 -4.30 5.75
C VAL A 75 3.62 -3.00 6.47
N GLU A 76 2.34 -2.73 6.70
CA GLU A 76 1.90 -1.54 7.44
C GLU A 76 2.52 -1.48 8.85
N LYS A 77 2.42 -2.59 9.60
CA LYS A 77 3.02 -2.71 10.93
C LYS A 77 4.54 -2.56 10.93
N ARG A 78 5.23 -3.00 9.87
CA ARG A 78 6.69 -2.87 9.75
C ARG A 78 7.14 -1.42 9.66
N PHE A 79 6.38 -0.55 9.00
CA PHE A 79 6.68 0.89 8.97
C PHE A 79 6.56 1.55 10.35
N ASP A 80 5.52 1.20 11.11
CA ASP A 80 5.35 1.68 12.49
C ASP A 80 6.48 1.18 13.41
N GLN A 81 6.81 -0.11 13.32
CA GLN A 81 7.86 -0.70 14.15
C GLN A 81 9.22 -0.05 13.91
N LEU A 82 9.61 0.15 12.65
CA LEU A 82 10.92 0.65 12.26
C LEU A 82 11.04 2.17 12.38
N PHE A 83 10.02 2.91 11.97
CA PHE A 83 10.09 4.37 11.79
C PHE A 83 9.00 5.12 12.57
N GLY A 84 8.02 4.42 13.14
CA GLY A 84 6.90 5.08 13.80
C GLY A 84 6.00 5.85 12.83
N LEU A 85 5.87 5.32 11.61
CA LEU A 85 5.01 5.83 10.54
C LEU A 85 3.74 4.97 10.46
N TYR A 86 2.61 5.59 10.12
CA TYR A 86 1.31 4.92 10.06
C TYR A 86 0.78 4.84 8.62
N PRO A 87 1.30 3.92 7.79
CA PRO A 87 0.81 3.77 6.44
C PRO A 87 -0.45 2.90 6.37
N GLN A 88 -1.35 3.27 5.48
CA GLN A 88 -2.46 2.44 5.06
C GLN A 88 -2.31 2.11 3.58
N ILE A 89 -2.46 0.83 3.25
CA ILE A 89 -2.49 0.36 1.87
C ILE A 89 -3.94 0.35 1.38
N PHE A 90 -4.10 0.82 0.14
CA PHE A 90 -5.37 0.86 -0.56
C PHE A 90 -5.28 -0.01 -1.80
N ARG A 91 -6.41 -0.62 -2.16
CA ARG A 91 -6.60 -1.37 -3.40
C ARG A 91 -7.54 -0.60 -4.32
N LEU A 92 -7.28 -0.68 -5.62
CA LEU A 92 -8.13 -0.10 -6.64
C LEU A 92 -9.29 -1.07 -6.97
N ASP A 93 -10.50 -0.70 -6.56
CA ASP A 93 -11.73 -1.46 -6.77
C ASP A 93 -12.67 -0.64 -7.66
N GLU A 94 -12.93 -1.12 -8.88
CA GLU A 94 -13.88 -0.51 -9.83
C GLU A 94 -13.68 1.02 -10.01
N GLY A 95 -12.42 1.45 -10.10
CA GLY A 95 -12.04 2.86 -10.26
C GLY A 95 -11.99 3.67 -8.97
N ARG A 96 -12.21 3.06 -7.80
CA ARG A 96 -12.13 3.70 -6.48
C ARG A 96 -11.03 3.09 -5.62
N TRP A 97 -10.33 3.92 -4.86
CA TRP A 97 -9.35 3.44 -3.89
C TRP A 97 -10.02 3.08 -2.57
N ILE A 98 -9.92 1.82 -2.16
CA ILE A 98 -10.52 1.30 -0.92
C ILE A 98 -9.40 0.84 0.02
N GLN A 99 -9.50 1.16 1.31
CA GLN A 99 -8.54 0.66 2.31
C GLN A 99 -8.60 -0.86 2.37
N SER A 100 -7.44 -1.53 2.44
CA SER A 100 -7.39 -2.99 2.55
C SER A 100 -7.75 -3.54 3.93
N ALA A 101 -8.26 -2.70 4.84
CA ALA A 101 -8.73 -3.09 6.17
C ALA A 101 -9.72 -4.28 6.12
N GLY A 102 -9.61 -5.20 7.07
CA GLY A 102 -10.35 -6.46 7.08
C GLY A 102 -9.94 -7.48 6.00
N THR A 103 -9.13 -7.09 5.01
CA THR A 103 -8.56 -7.98 3.98
C THR A 103 -7.02 -7.96 3.99
N ASP A 104 -6.43 -7.36 5.02
CA ASP A 104 -5.00 -7.16 5.19
C ASP A 104 -4.24 -8.46 5.55
N ILE A 105 -5.00 -9.55 5.75
CA ILE A 105 -4.51 -10.93 5.82
C ILE A 105 -3.98 -11.43 4.47
N PHE A 106 -4.41 -10.82 3.36
CA PHE A 106 -3.90 -11.13 2.03
C PHE A 106 -2.55 -10.46 1.80
N THR A 107 -1.74 -11.12 0.97
CA THR A 107 -0.45 -10.64 0.51
C THR A 107 -0.62 -9.44 -0.44
N LEU A 108 0.46 -8.66 -0.63
CA LEU A 108 0.45 -7.57 -1.60
C LEU A 108 0.20 -8.08 -3.02
N ASP A 109 0.76 -9.22 -3.40
CA ASP A 109 0.53 -9.82 -4.72
C ASP A 109 -0.94 -10.23 -4.90
N GLU A 110 -1.55 -10.87 -3.90
CA GLU A 110 -2.97 -11.23 -3.93
C GLU A 110 -3.87 -10.00 -4.01
N GLN A 111 -3.61 -8.96 -3.21
CA GLN A 111 -4.39 -7.72 -3.24
C GLN A 111 -4.25 -6.99 -4.57
N ASN A 112 -3.04 -6.94 -5.13
CA ASN A 112 -2.78 -6.32 -6.41
C ASN A 112 -3.51 -7.09 -7.54
N GLU A 113 -3.52 -8.42 -7.48
CA GLU A 113 -4.25 -9.26 -8.43
C GLU A 113 -5.77 -9.09 -8.31
N ILE A 114 -6.30 -8.97 -7.09
CA ILE A 114 -7.73 -8.65 -6.87
C ILE A 114 -8.07 -7.30 -7.52
N GLY A 115 -7.25 -6.27 -7.29
CA GLY A 115 -7.46 -4.95 -7.89
C GLY A 115 -7.42 -4.99 -9.43
N ARG A 116 -6.47 -5.74 -10.00
CA ARG A 116 -6.40 -5.97 -11.46
C ARG A 116 -7.71 -6.55 -12.01
N LYS A 117 -8.19 -7.64 -11.41
CA LYS A 117 -9.42 -8.32 -11.84
C LYS A 117 -10.66 -7.43 -11.73
N LEU A 118 -10.75 -6.62 -10.67
CA LEU A 118 -11.86 -5.69 -10.48
C LEU A 118 -11.87 -4.58 -11.53
N ILE A 119 -10.70 -4.05 -11.91
CA ILE A 119 -10.58 -3.10 -13.01
C ILE A 119 -10.94 -3.73 -14.36
N GLU A 120 -10.46 -4.93 -14.66
CA GLU A 120 -10.79 -5.61 -15.92
C GLU A 120 -12.28 -5.89 -16.06
N LYS A 121 -12.90 -6.37 -14.98
CA LYS A 121 -14.34 -6.63 -14.91
C LYS A 121 -15.16 -5.35 -15.13
N SER A 122 -14.82 -4.26 -14.47
CA SER A 122 -15.53 -2.98 -14.59
C SER A 122 -15.28 -2.27 -15.92
N SER A 123 -14.14 -2.52 -16.57
CA SER A 123 -13.79 -1.97 -17.88
C SER A 123 -14.41 -2.74 -19.06
N GLY A 124 -15.23 -3.76 -18.80
CA GLY A 124 -15.82 -4.61 -19.85
C GLY A 124 -14.78 -5.46 -20.60
N THR A 125 -13.55 -5.55 -20.10
CA THR A 125 -12.48 -6.35 -20.68
C THR A 125 -12.51 -7.73 -20.05
N SER A 126 -13.58 -8.51 -20.30
CA SER A 126 -13.54 -9.94 -19.98
C SER A 126 -12.57 -10.57 -20.95
N HIS A 127 -11.38 -10.98 -20.47
CA HIS A 127 -10.55 -11.89 -21.23
C HIS A 127 -11.38 -13.17 -21.42
N LEU A 128 -11.89 -13.36 -22.63
CA LEU A 128 -12.40 -14.64 -23.08
C LEU A 128 -11.24 -15.62 -22.88
N GLU A 129 -11.33 -16.43 -21.82
CA GLU A 129 -10.34 -17.48 -21.63
C GLU A 129 -10.33 -18.36 -22.88
N ALA A 130 -9.14 -18.44 -23.44
CA ALA A 130 -8.71 -19.45 -24.38
C ALA A 130 -8.86 -20.83 -23.73
N GLY A 131 -10.07 -21.37 -23.76
CA GLY A 131 -10.37 -22.78 -23.62
C GLY A 131 -10.57 -23.37 -25.01
N GLY A 132 -9.47 -23.49 -25.76
CA GLY A 132 -9.46 -24.19 -27.03
C GLY A 132 -9.90 -25.65 -26.86
N LEU A 133 -10.90 -26.03 -27.66
CA LEU A 133 -11.08 -27.34 -28.29
C LEU A 133 -10.22 -28.48 -27.72
N LEU A 134 -10.86 -29.35 -26.92
CA LEU A 134 -10.80 -30.81 -27.07
C LEU A 134 -12.15 -31.41 -26.69
#